data_AF-A0A970KJR5-F1
#
_entry.id   AF-A0A970KJR5-F1
#
_cell.length_a   1.000
_cell.length_b   1.000
_cell.length_c   1.000
_cell.angle_alpha   90.00
_cell.angle_beta   90.00
_cell.angle_gamma   90.00
#
_symmetry.space_group_name_H-M   'P 1'
#
loop_
_entity.id
_entity.type
_entity.pdbx_description
1 polymer ?
#
loop_
_entity_poly.entity_id
_entity_poly.type
_entity_poly.pdbx_seq_one_letter_code
_entity_poly.pdbx_strand_id
1 'polypeptide(L)'
;MGRSIKLGHCVCDPAKPCPCPVFQEKNVCLCAGEHLPVDDVVAVRLTEHVRSAGCASKIGQKDLDEVLSRLPPIRDPRLVVGTSTGDDAGVFELRPGLLLVQTVDVFMPSVDDPRLFGRVAACNSLSDVYAMGGTPVTALSIIGFPIHTLPRRAMVEILSGGMEVLAEAGTVLVGGHSINEEEIKFGFAVTGVVERENLVTNAAAAPGDVLVLTKPLGVGMIALAGQLGRACERALQAAGTSMATLNRAAAEVMVRHGVKTCTDVTGFGLLGHLTRMMMESGTGAEVDFDALPLLPDVASYAEQGIYSGANERNSAFVAGEVEFAARLGVAQQAILYDAQTSGGLLMAVPPARVAALLDDLHAAGVAAAARIGRVTDKGRVRIVVR
;
A
#
# COMPACT_ATOMS: atom_id res chain seq x y z
N MET A 1 -2.43 4.40 -46.30
CA MET A 1 -2.51 3.00 -46.72
C MET A 1 -2.17 2.78 -48.20
N GLY A 2 -2.88 3.38 -49.16
CA GLY A 2 -2.59 3.20 -50.60
C GLY A 2 -1.13 3.52 -50.99
N ARG A 3 -0.50 4.52 -50.35
CA ARG A 3 0.94 4.82 -50.50
C ARG A 3 1.84 3.68 -50.03
N SER A 4 1.52 3.03 -48.90
CA SER A 4 2.29 1.93 -48.32
C SER A 4 2.19 0.66 -49.15
N ILE A 5 0.98 0.34 -49.63
CA ILE A 5 0.73 -0.79 -50.54
C ILE A 5 1.55 -0.62 -51.83
N LYS A 6 1.57 0.60 -52.41
CA LYS A 6 2.35 0.89 -53.62
C LYS A 6 3.87 0.75 -53.41
N LEU A 7 4.36 1.02 -52.20
CA LEU A 7 5.77 0.93 -51.84
C LEU A 7 6.21 -0.50 -51.46
N GLY A 8 5.26 -1.41 -51.22
CA GLY A 8 5.54 -2.78 -50.74
C GLY A 8 5.95 -2.87 -49.26
N HIS A 9 6.01 -1.75 -48.54
CA HIS A 9 6.37 -1.68 -47.12
C HIS A 9 5.53 -0.63 -46.37
N CYS A 10 5.42 -0.78 -45.06
CA CYS A 10 4.69 0.15 -44.22
C CYS A 10 5.44 1.48 -44.11
N VAL A 11 4.73 2.61 -44.28
CA VAL A 11 5.34 3.95 -44.17
C VAL A 11 5.62 4.35 -42.72
N CYS A 12 4.93 3.72 -41.77
CA CYS A 12 5.16 3.92 -40.34
C CYS A 12 6.21 2.95 -39.77
N ASP A 13 6.48 1.84 -40.46
CA ASP A 13 7.45 0.82 -40.08
C ASP A 13 8.04 0.17 -41.34
N PRO A 14 9.12 0.74 -41.91
CA PRO A 14 9.71 0.26 -43.16
C PRO A 14 10.21 -1.19 -43.12
N ALA A 15 10.38 -1.78 -41.93
CA ALA A 15 10.78 -3.17 -41.77
C ALA A 15 9.62 -4.16 -41.98
N LYS A 16 8.37 -3.68 -42.04
CA LYS A 16 7.19 -4.52 -42.22
C LYS A 16 6.59 -4.38 -43.63
N PRO A 17 6.13 -5.49 -44.25
CA PRO A 17 5.38 -5.41 -45.50
C PRO A 17 4.03 -4.71 -45.29
N CYS A 18 3.49 -4.10 -46.34
CA CYS A 18 2.14 -3.55 -46.34
C CYS A 18 1.35 -4.06 -47.56
N PRO A 19 0.19 -4.71 -47.38
CA PRO A 19 -0.46 -5.00 -46.10
C PRO A 19 0.29 -6.08 -45.29
N CYS A 20 0.48 -5.87 -43.99
CA CYS A 20 1.08 -6.87 -43.10
C CYS A 20 0.06 -8.00 -42.80
N PRO A 21 0.49 -9.16 -42.26
CA PRO A 21 -0.43 -10.27 -41.98
C PRO A 21 -1.65 -9.88 -41.13
N VAL A 22 -1.44 -9.06 -40.09
CA VAL A 22 -2.54 -8.55 -39.25
C VAL A 22 -3.56 -7.76 -40.05
N PHE A 23 -3.11 -6.90 -40.97
CA PHE A 23 -4.01 -6.14 -41.83
C PHE A 23 -4.76 -7.05 -42.81
N GLN A 24 -4.08 -8.04 -43.40
CA GLN A 24 -4.70 -8.97 -44.34
C GLN A 24 -5.78 -9.83 -43.67
N GLU A 25 -5.52 -10.31 -42.45
CA GLU A 25 -6.40 -11.22 -41.73
C GLU A 25 -7.53 -10.50 -40.98
N LYS A 26 -7.24 -9.34 -40.39
CA LYS A 26 -8.14 -8.65 -39.46
C LYS A 26 -8.66 -7.33 -39.99
N ASN A 27 -8.16 -6.84 -41.12
CA ASN A 27 -8.45 -5.51 -41.66
C ASN A 27 -8.19 -4.38 -40.64
N VAL A 28 -7.12 -4.54 -39.84
CA VAL A 28 -6.70 -3.60 -38.79
C VAL A 28 -5.25 -3.17 -39.02
N CYS A 29 -5.02 -1.85 -39.07
CA CYS A 29 -3.73 -1.22 -39.26
C CYS A 29 -3.18 -0.66 -37.94
N LEU A 30 -2.49 -1.50 -37.17
CA LEU A 30 -1.86 -1.10 -35.89
C LEU A 30 -0.95 0.13 -36.02
N CYS A 31 -0.24 0.23 -37.15
CA CYS A 31 0.65 1.35 -37.46
C CYS A 31 -0.07 2.69 -37.72
N ALA A 32 -1.37 2.66 -37.98
CA ALA A 32 -2.20 3.86 -38.14
C ALA A 32 -2.96 4.22 -36.85
N GLY A 33 -2.67 3.55 -35.73
CA GLY A 33 -3.38 3.72 -34.47
C GLY A 33 -4.73 2.99 -34.41
N GLU A 34 -5.00 2.09 -35.36
CA GLU A 34 -6.12 1.15 -35.22
C GLU A 34 -5.73 0.06 -34.22
N HIS A 35 -6.71 -0.51 -33.52
CA HIS A 35 -6.48 -1.56 -32.53
C HIS A 35 -7.35 -2.77 -32.85
N LEU A 36 -6.84 -3.96 -32.49
CA LEU A 36 -7.67 -5.15 -32.56
C LEU A 36 -8.85 -4.99 -31.59
N PRO A 37 -10.06 -5.44 -31.96
CA PRO A 37 -11.19 -5.43 -31.06
C PRO A 37 -10.85 -6.26 -29.82
N VAL A 38 -11.00 -5.66 -28.65
CA VAL A 38 -10.87 -6.34 -27.37
C VAL A 38 -12.21 -6.97 -27.02
N ASP A 39 -12.21 -8.25 -26.66
CA ASP A 39 -13.41 -8.94 -26.24
C ASP A 39 -13.78 -8.54 -24.81
N ASP A 40 -14.79 -7.67 -24.67
CA ASP A 40 -15.28 -7.20 -23.38
C ASP A 40 -16.03 -8.29 -22.58
N VAL A 41 -16.11 -9.54 -23.06
CA VAL A 41 -16.80 -10.67 -22.40
C VAL A 41 -15.85 -11.61 -21.64
N VAL A 42 -14.52 -11.54 -21.86
CA VAL A 42 -13.53 -12.48 -21.27
C VAL A 42 -13.04 -12.04 -19.89
N ALA A 43 -13.11 -12.93 -18.89
CA ALA A 43 -12.71 -12.63 -17.51
C ALA A 43 -11.19 -12.43 -17.46
N VAL A 44 -10.73 -11.41 -16.73
CA VAL A 44 -9.32 -11.03 -16.65
C VAL A 44 -8.80 -11.35 -15.27
N ARG A 45 -7.66 -12.02 -15.18
CA ARG A 45 -6.91 -12.21 -13.94
C ARG A 45 -5.86 -11.10 -13.84
N LEU A 46 -6.13 -10.07 -13.05
CA LEU A 46 -5.31 -8.87 -13.07
C LEU A 46 -3.83 -9.12 -12.75
N THR A 47 -3.51 -10.09 -11.89
CA THR A 47 -2.12 -10.33 -11.48
C THR A 47 -1.25 -10.96 -12.58
N GLU A 48 -1.85 -11.49 -13.65
CA GLU A 48 -1.14 -12.00 -14.83
C GLU A 48 -0.63 -10.87 -15.75
N HIS A 49 -1.07 -9.63 -15.50
CA HIS A 49 -0.77 -8.46 -16.33
C HIS A 49 0.21 -7.47 -15.68
N VAL A 50 0.90 -7.87 -14.61
CA VAL A 50 1.87 -7.02 -13.91
C VAL A 50 3.11 -7.80 -13.47
N ARG A 51 4.26 -7.11 -13.45
CA ARG A 51 5.54 -7.69 -13.01
C ARG A 51 5.68 -7.83 -11.50
N SER A 52 4.99 -6.99 -10.73
CA SER A 52 5.08 -6.98 -9.26
C SER A 52 3.71 -6.66 -8.66
N ALA A 53 3.22 -7.52 -7.77
CA ALA A 53 1.88 -7.38 -7.20
C ALA A 53 1.85 -6.38 -6.02
N GLY A 54 0.79 -5.57 -5.95
CA GLY A 54 0.52 -4.70 -4.81
C GLY A 54 1.62 -3.68 -4.52
N CYS A 55 1.78 -3.31 -3.24
CA CYS A 55 2.81 -2.37 -2.79
C CYS A 55 4.26 -2.84 -3.02
N ALA A 56 4.49 -4.10 -3.39
CA ALA A 56 5.82 -4.56 -3.80
C ALA A 56 6.29 -3.89 -5.10
N SER A 57 5.41 -3.21 -5.84
CA SER A 57 5.76 -2.41 -7.02
C SER A 57 6.38 -1.04 -6.71
N LYS A 58 6.45 -0.61 -5.43
CA LYS A 58 7.02 0.68 -5.04
C LYS A 58 8.55 0.70 -5.21
N ILE A 59 9.11 1.89 -5.48
CA ILE A 59 10.56 2.13 -5.42
C ILE A 59 11.04 1.84 -3.99
N GLY A 60 12.20 1.20 -3.86
CA GLY A 60 12.76 0.90 -2.54
C GLY A 60 13.06 2.17 -1.74
N GLN A 61 12.81 2.15 -0.43
CA GLN A 61 12.96 3.32 0.43
C GLN A 61 14.34 3.99 0.32
N LYS A 62 15.41 3.17 0.26
CA LYS A 62 16.78 3.65 0.11
C LYS A 62 16.98 4.47 -1.17
N ASP A 63 16.48 3.98 -2.30
CA ASP A 63 16.62 4.65 -3.60
C ASP A 63 15.81 5.95 -3.61
N LEU A 64 14.62 5.93 -3.01
CA LEU A 64 13.76 7.11 -2.89
C LEU A 64 14.42 8.19 -2.01
N ASP A 65 14.94 7.82 -0.84
CA ASP A 65 15.64 8.74 0.08
C ASP A 65 16.88 9.35 -0.60
N GLU A 66 17.62 8.58 -1.40
CA GLU A 66 18.78 9.08 -2.17
C GLU A 66 18.37 10.16 -3.18
N VAL A 67 17.25 9.99 -3.88
CA VAL A 67 16.76 10.98 -4.86
C VAL A 67 16.20 12.21 -4.16
N LEU A 68 15.33 12.02 -3.17
CA LEU A 68 14.65 13.12 -2.48
C LEU A 68 15.62 14.02 -1.70
N SER A 69 16.69 13.46 -1.14
CA SER A 69 17.72 14.23 -0.41
C SER A 69 18.47 15.25 -1.28
N ARG A 70 18.39 15.14 -2.61
CA ARG A 70 19.04 16.06 -3.56
C ARG A 70 18.14 17.22 -3.98
N LEU A 71 16.86 17.21 -3.61
CA LEU A 71 15.91 18.26 -3.95
C LEU A 71 16.08 19.48 -3.02
N PRO A 72 15.75 20.69 -3.50
CA PRO A 72 15.78 21.88 -2.65
C PRO A 72 14.76 21.74 -1.51
N PRO A 73 15.10 22.20 -0.28
CA PRO A 73 14.18 22.12 0.84
C PRO A 73 12.96 23.02 0.61
N ILE A 74 11.77 22.49 0.89
CA ILE A 74 10.53 23.27 0.90
C ILE A 74 10.44 24.00 2.24
N ARG A 75 10.28 25.33 2.21
CA ARG A 75 10.18 26.17 3.42
C ARG A 75 8.92 27.02 3.34
N ASP A 76 7.83 26.51 3.91
CA ASP A 76 6.60 27.26 4.17
C ASP A 76 6.22 27.03 5.64
N PRO A 77 6.01 28.09 6.44
CA PRO A 77 5.67 27.94 7.86
C PRO A 77 4.34 27.22 8.11
N ARG A 78 3.47 27.11 7.10
CA ARG A 78 2.21 26.36 7.17
C ARG A 78 2.39 24.87 6.93
N LEU A 79 3.53 24.44 6.41
CA LEU A 79 3.85 23.02 6.22
C LEU A 79 4.21 22.42 7.58
N VAL A 80 3.27 21.70 8.19
CA VAL A 80 3.43 21.09 9.52
C VAL A 80 4.19 19.77 9.43
N VAL A 81 3.86 18.96 8.42
CA VAL A 81 4.52 17.69 8.12
C VAL A 81 4.79 17.68 6.62
N GLY A 82 6.05 17.44 6.23
CA GLY A 82 6.50 17.51 4.85
C GLY A 82 7.43 16.37 4.47
N THR A 83 7.98 16.44 3.26
CA THR A 83 8.92 15.43 2.74
C THR A 83 10.19 15.30 3.61
N SER A 84 10.57 16.35 4.32
CA SER A 84 11.72 16.34 5.23
C SER A 84 11.46 15.60 6.54
N THR A 85 10.19 15.42 6.95
CA THR A 85 9.80 14.67 8.16
C THR A 85 9.37 13.24 7.83
N GLY A 86 9.12 12.92 6.56
CA GLY A 86 9.01 11.54 6.07
C GLY A 86 7.84 10.74 6.63
N ASP A 87 6.74 11.41 6.99
CA ASP A 87 5.50 10.80 7.50
C ASP A 87 4.58 10.32 6.36
N ASP A 88 3.49 9.64 6.71
CA ASP A 88 2.61 8.95 5.75
C ASP A 88 1.86 9.92 4.81
N ALA A 89 1.64 11.17 5.22
CA ALA A 89 1.00 12.19 4.41
C ALA A 89 1.58 13.60 4.63
N GLY A 90 1.43 14.46 3.62
CA GLY A 90 1.74 15.88 3.76
C GLY A 90 0.66 16.60 4.58
N VAL A 91 1.07 17.38 5.59
CA VAL A 91 0.14 18.12 6.45
C VAL A 91 0.40 19.61 6.34
N PHE A 92 -0.64 20.36 5.98
CA PHE A 92 -0.56 21.79 5.71
C PHE A 92 -1.65 22.57 6.46
N GLU A 93 -1.27 23.62 7.19
CA GLU A 93 -2.22 24.45 7.91
C GLU A 93 -2.95 25.41 6.97
N LEU A 94 -4.26 25.18 6.78
CA LEU A 94 -5.11 26.03 5.95
C LEU A 94 -5.52 27.31 6.67
N ARG A 95 -5.85 27.17 7.96
CA ARG A 95 -6.20 28.24 8.89
C ARG A 95 -5.91 27.75 10.31
N PRO A 96 -5.80 28.65 11.31
CA PRO A 96 -5.49 28.24 12.69
C PRO A 96 -6.38 27.09 13.17
N GLY A 97 -5.74 25.99 13.57
CA GLY A 97 -6.39 24.78 14.10
C GLY A 97 -6.79 23.75 13.04
N LEU A 98 -7.07 24.14 11.80
CA LEU A 98 -7.48 23.23 10.72
C LEU A 98 -6.33 22.89 9.79
N LEU A 99 -5.97 21.61 9.75
CA LEU A 99 -4.91 21.07 8.91
C LEU A 99 -5.50 20.28 7.74
N LEU A 100 -4.95 20.49 6.56
CA LEU A 100 -5.14 19.68 5.37
C LEU A 100 -4.18 18.50 5.42
N VAL A 101 -4.68 17.30 5.14
CA VAL A 101 -3.88 16.09 4.96
C VAL A 101 -3.95 15.70 3.49
N GLN A 102 -2.82 15.59 2.81
CA GLN A 102 -2.75 15.18 1.40
C GLN A 102 -1.86 13.95 1.26
N THR A 103 -2.40 12.93 0.60
CA THR A 103 -1.65 11.74 0.20
C THR A 103 -2.02 11.35 -1.23
N VAL A 104 -1.14 10.57 -1.85
CA VAL A 104 -1.40 9.89 -3.11
C VAL A 104 -0.72 8.54 -3.08
N ASP A 105 -1.47 7.50 -3.43
CA ASP A 105 -0.92 6.17 -3.51
C ASP A 105 -1.47 5.44 -4.74
N VAL A 106 -0.56 4.88 -5.54
CA VAL A 106 -0.86 4.20 -6.82
C VAL A 106 0.03 2.96 -6.92
N PHE A 107 -0.56 1.82 -7.20
CA PHE A 107 0.17 0.55 -7.27
C PHE A 107 -0.46 -0.43 -8.27
N MET A 108 0.24 -1.53 -8.50
CA MET A 108 -0.18 -2.61 -9.39
C MET A 108 -1.15 -3.57 -8.69
N PRO A 109 -2.03 -4.30 -9.41
CA PRO A 109 -2.95 -5.28 -8.82
C PRO A 109 -2.29 -6.27 -7.86
N SER A 110 -2.87 -6.39 -6.67
CA SER A 110 -2.49 -7.40 -5.65
C SER A 110 -3.41 -8.63 -5.65
N VAL A 111 -4.51 -8.57 -6.40
CA VAL A 111 -5.55 -9.60 -6.49
C VAL A 111 -6.03 -9.72 -7.93
N ASP A 112 -6.58 -10.88 -8.29
CA ASP A 112 -7.05 -11.15 -9.65
C ASP A 112 -8.39 -10.49 -9.98
N ASP A 113 -9.27 -10.34 -8.98
CA ASP A 113 -10.61 -9.76 -9.17
C ASP A 113 -10.53 -8.23 -9.33
N PRO A 114 -11.03 -7.66 -10.45
CA PRO A 114 -10.89 -6.24 -10.70
C PRO A 114 -11.62 -5.34 -9.69
N ARG A 115 -12.81 -5.75 -9.25
CA ARG A 115 -13.60 -4.96 -8.30
C ARG A 115 -12.95 -4.97 -6.91
N LEU A 116 -12.49 -6.13 -6.45
CA LEU A 116 -11.72 -6.26 -5.21
C LEU A 116 -10.44 -5.43 -5.28
N PHE A 117 -9.71 -5.44 -6.40
CA PHE A 117 -8.52 -4.58 -6.54
C PHE A 117 -8.88 -3.10 -6.41
N GLY A 118 -9.98 -2.66 -7.02
CA GLY A 118 -10.53 -1.32 -6.83
C GLY A 118 -10.77 -0.96 -5.35
N ARG A 119 -11.40 -1.88 -4.61
CA ARG A 119 -11.66 -1.74 -3.17
C ARG A 119 -10.36 -1.63 -2.38
N VAL A 120 -9.39 -2.51 -2.65
CA VAL A 120 -8.06 -2.51 -2.00
C VAL A 120 -7.30 -1.21 -2.27
N ALA A 121 -7.31 -0.73 -3.51
CA ALA A 121 -6.69 0.54 -3.89
C ALA A 121 -7.27 1.72 -3.12
N ALA A 122 -8.59 1.80 -3.01
CA ALA A 122 -9.25 2.84 -2.21
C ALA A 122 -8.90 2.71 -0.70
N CYS A 123 -8.96 1.51 -0.13
CA CYS A 123 -8.60 1.30 1.29
C CYS A 123 -7.16 1.72 1.58
N ASN A 124 -6.22 1.37 0.69
CA ASN A 124 -4.82 1.76 0.81
C ASN A 124 -4.65 3.28 0.69
N SER A 125 -5.20 3.93 -0.35
CA SER A 125 -5.05 5.39 -0.54
C SER A 125 -5.69 6.23 0.57
N LEU A 126 -6.71 5.70 1.26
CA LEU A 126 -7.32 6.36 2.42
C LEU A 126 -6.51 6.15 3.71
N SER A 127 -5.64 5.13 3.75
CA SER A 127 -4.97 4.66 4.96
C SER A 127 -4.06 5.71 5.58
N ASP A 128 -3.27 6.43 4.78
CA ASP A 128 -2.36 7.47 5.30
C ASP A 128 -3.15 8.59 6.00
N VAL A 129 -4.33 8.96 5.50
CA VAL A 129 -5.17 9.98 6.15
C VAL A 129 -5.62 9.49 7.53
N TYR A 130 -5.98 8.22 7.65
CA TYR A 130 -6.34 7.60 8.92
C TYR A 130 -5.14 7.48 9.88
N ALA A 131 -3.95 7.16 9.37
CA ALA A 131 -2.72 7.09 10.16
C ALA A 131 -2.37 8.44 10.82
N MET A 132 -2.65 9.55 10.13
CA MET A 132 -2.49 10.92 10.66
C MET A 132 -3.61 11.36 11.63
N GLY A 133 -4.59 10.50 11.90
CA GLY A 133 -5.79 10.85 12.70
C GLY A 133 -6.79 11.74 11.95
N GLY A 134 -6.65 11.86 10.63
CA GLY A 134 -7.49 12.69 9.78
C GLY A 134 -8.76 12.00 9.31
N THR A 135 -9.67 12.83 8.78
CA THR A 135 -10.90 12.39 8.11
C THR A 135 -10.77 12.68 6.61
N PRO A 136 -10.85 11.67 5.73
CA PRO A 136 -10.83 11.90 4.28
C PRO A 136 -12.12 12.60 3.83
N VAL A 137 -12.01 13.49 2.84
CA VAL A 137 -13.14 14.34 2.38
C VAL A 137 -13.35 14.19 0.88
N THR A 138 -12.27 14.28 0.09
CA THR A 138 -12.35 14.12 -1.37
C THR A 138 -11.23 13.24 -1.90
N ALA A 139 -11.45 12.65 -3.08
CA ALA A 139 -10.46 11.86 -3.79
C ALA A 139 -10.45 12.15 -5.29
N LEU A 140 -9.31 11.95 -5.93
CA LEU A 140 -9.10 11.95 -7.37
C LEU A 140 -8.54 10.58 -7.79
N SER A 141 -9.18 9.89 -8.73
CA SER A 141 -8.66 8.61 -9.22
C SER A 141 -7.47 8.80 -10.15
N ILE A 142 -6.46 7.95 -10.05
CA ILE A 142 -5.33 7.90 -10.98
C ILE A 142 -5.29 6.48 -11.56
N ILE A 143 -5.39 6.37 -12.88
CA ILE A 143 -5.43 5.07 -13.55
C ILE A 143 -4.51 5.01 -14.77
N GLY A 144 -3.52 4.12 -14.73
CA GLY A 144 -2.82 3.61 -15.91
C GLY A 144 -3.46 2.28 -16.31
N PHE A 145 -4.00 2.18 -17.52
CA PHE A 145 -4.68 0.96 -17.98
C PHE A 145 -4.41 0.67 -19.46
N PRO A 146 -4.11 -0.59 -19.83
CA PRO A 146 -3.85 -0.98 -21.21
C PRO A 146 -5.17 -1.13 -21.99
N ILE A 147 -5.80 0.01 -22.28
CA ILE A 147 -7.17 0.09 -22.82
C ILE A 147 -7.35 -0.58 -24.19
N HIS A 148 -6.26 -0.87 -24.88
CA HIS A 148 -6.24 -1.52 -26.20
C HIS A 148 -5.98 -3.02 -26.16
N THR A 149 -5.59 -3.59 -25.01
CA THR A 149 -5.34 -5.03 -24.88
C THR A 149 -6.19 -5.68 -23.79
N LEU A 150 -6.68 -4.91 -22.81
CA LEU A 150 -7.54 -5.42 -21.75
C LEU A 150 -9.00 -4.96 -21.88
N PRO A 151 -9.97 -5.83 -21.53
CA PRO A 151 -11.38 -5.50 -21.49
C PRO A 151 -11.69 -4.24 -20.70
N ARG A 152 -12.46 -3.32 -21.29
CA ARG A 152 -12.84 -2.05 -20.66
C ARG A 152 -13.68 -2.28 -19.40
N ARG A 153 -14.43 -3.37 -19.37
CA ARG A 153 -15.18 -3.78 -18.17
C ARG A 153 -14.28 -3.97 -16.94
N ALA A 154 -13.03 -4.42 -17.10
CA ALA A 154 -12.14 -4.56 -15.96
C ALA A 154 -11.84 -3.19 -15.34
N MET A 155 -11.65 -2.16 -16.18
CA MET A 155 -11.51 -0.77 -15.73
C MET A 155 -12.79 -0.27 -15.03
N VAL A 156 -13.98 -0.61 -15.55
CA VAL A 156 -15.27 -0.27 -14.90
C VAL A 156 -15.37 -0.90 -13.52
N GLU A 157 -15.05 -2.18 -13.38
CA GLU A 157 -15.09 -2.90 -12.11
C GLU A 157 -14.07 -2.34 -11.10
N ILE A 158 -12.84 -2.03 -11.54
CA ILE A 158 -11.82 -1.38 -10.70
C ILE A 158 -12.33 -0.05 -10.15
N LEU A 159 -12.85 0.82 -11.01
CA LEU A 159 -13.39 2.12 -10.58
C LEU A 159 -14.60 1.96 -9.66
N SER A 160 -15.50 1.03 -9.98
CA SER A 160 -16.71 0.76 -9.20
C SER A 160 -16.37 0.27 -7.78
N GLY A 161 -15.43 -0.67 -7.66
CA GLY A 161 -14.96 -1.16 -6.37
C GLY A 161 -14.32 -0.06 -5.52
N GLY A 162 -13.53 0.83 -6.14
CA GLY A 162 -12.97 1.99 -5.43
C GLY A 162 -14.05 2.98 -4.98
N MET A 163 -15.05 3.25 -5.83
CA MET A 163 -16.16 4.14 -5.51
C MET A 163 -17.00 3.64 -4.33
N GLU A 164 -17.20 2.32 -4.19
CA GLU A 164 -17.90 1.74 -3.04
C GLU A 164 -17.19 2.05 -1.72
N VAL A 165 -15.88 1.86 -1.68
CA VAL A 165 -15.08 2.12 -0.47
C VAL A 165 -15.01 3.61 -0.16
N LEU A 166 -14.89 4.46 -1.18
CA LEU A 166 -14.96 5.91 -1.00
C LEU A 166 -16.31 6.33 -0.41
N ALA A 167 -17.42 5.77 -0.90
CA ALA A 167 -18.75 6.01 -0.36
C ALA A 167 -18.89 5.52 1.10
N GLU A 168 -18.35 4.33 1.42
CA GLU A 168 -18.28 3.79 2.79
C GLU A 168 -17.49 4.70 3.74
N ALA A 169 -16.39 5.29 3.24
CA ALA A 169 -15.56 6.23 3.98
C ALA A 169 -16.18 7.65 4.11
N GLY A 170 -17.27 7.95 3.38
CA GLY A 170 -17.83 9.30 3.31
C GLY A 170 -16.98 10.26 2.45
N THR A 171 -16.11 9.73 1.60
CA THR A 171 -15.20 10.49 0.73
C THR A 171 -15.81 10.65 -0.67
N VAL A 172 -15.79 11.87 -1.20
CA VAL A 172 -16.36 12.14 -2.53
C VAL A 172 -15.29 12.02 -3.62
N LEU A 173 -15.52 11.15 -4.62
CA LEU A 173 -14.72 11.12 -5.84
C LEU A 173 -15.09 12.34 -6.71
N VAL A 174 -14.18 13.30 -6.83
CA VAL A 174 -14.45 14.59 -7.51
C VAL A 174 -13.87 14.65 -8.93
N GLY A 175 -13.17 13.61 -9.37
CA GLY A 175 -12.57 13.54 -10.70
C GLY A 175 -11.43 12.52 -10.74
N GLY A 176 -10.59 12.64 -11.76
CA GLY A 176 -9.42 11.78 -11.90
C GLY A 176 -8.64 12.02 -13.19
N HIS A 177 -7.60 11.21 -13.37
CA HIS A 177 -6.76 11.21 -14.56
C HIS A 177 -6.49 9.78 -15.02
N SER A 178 -6.55 9.56 -16.34
CA SER A 178 -6.32 8.26 -16.97
C SER A 178 -5.20 8.32 -18.00
N ILE A 179 -4.33 7.31 -18.00
CA ILE A 179 -3.18 7.16 -18.89
C ILE A 179 -3.31 5.80 -19.59
N ASN A 180 -3.14 5.79 -20.91
CA ASN A 180 -2.98 4.53 -21.64
C ASN A 180 -1.57 4.00 -21.39
N GLU A 181 -1.48 2.84 -20.75
CA GLU A 181 -0.24 2.31 -20.16
C GLU A 181 -0.20 0.79 -20.31
N GLU A 182 0.99 0.19 -20.47
CA GLU A 182 1.12 -1.26 -20.69
C GLU A 182 0.74 -2.11 -19.45
N GLU A 183 1.08 -1.63 -18.26
CA GLU A 183 0.77 -2.30 -16.99
C GLU A 183 -0.29 -1.53 -16.19
N ILE A 184 -1.21 -2.28 -15.57
CA ILE A 184 -2.26 -1.70 -14.73
C ILE A 184 -1.63 -1.01 -13.51
N LYS A 185 -1.98 0.26 -13.31
CA LYS A 185 -1.63 1.06 -12.14
C LYS A 185 -2.89 1.78 -11.70
N PHE A 186 -3.28 1.63 -10.44
CA PHE A 186 -4.51 2.27 -9.95
C PHE A 186 -4.35 2.74 -8.51
N GLY A 187 -5.04 3.82 -8.18
CA GLY A 187 -5.11 4.37 -6.84
C GLY A 187 -5.78 5.73 -6.82
N PHE A 188 -5.67 6.42 -5.69
CA PHE A 188 -6.29 7.71 -5.47
C PHE A 188 -5.31 8.71 -4.85
N ALA A 189 -5.42 9.97 -5.29
CA ALA A 189 -4.97 11.10 -4.50
C ALA A 189 -6.10 11.49 -3.56
N VAL A 190 -5.85 11.53 -2.26
CA VAL A 190 -6.85 11.77 -1.22
C VAL A 190 -6.55 13.07 -0.51
N THR A 191 -7.59 13.85 -0.29
CA THR A 191 -7.58 15.04 0.55
C THR A 191 -8.43 14.80 1.79
N GLY A 192 -7.79 14.87 2.94
CA GLY A 192 -8.41 14.82 4.25
C GLY A 192 -8.20 16.09 5.06
N VAL A 193 -8.82 16.13 6.23
CA VAL A 193 -8.68 17.21 7.22
C VAL A 193 -8.46 16.64 8.60
N VAL A 194 -7.71 17.37 9.44
CA VAL A 194 -7.51 17.02 10.84
C VAL A 194 -7.42 18.29 11.69
N GLU A 195 -8.05 18.26 12.86
CA GLU A 195 -7.87 19.32 13.86
C GLU A 195 -6.49 19.15 14.51
N ARG A 196 -5.78 20.25 14.75
CA ARG A 196 -4.39 20.25 15.22
C ARG A 196 -4.19 19.43 16.49
N GLU A 197 -5.17 19.41 17.39
CA GLU A 197 -5.12 18.66 18.66
C GLU A 197 -5.23 17.15 18.45
N ASN A 198 -5.80 16.72 17.33
CA ASN A 198 -6.01 15.32 16.96
C ASN A 198 -4.94 14.78 16.00
N LEU A 199 -4.02 15.64 15.53
CA LEU A 199 -2.93 15.21 14.67
C LEU A 199 -2.11 14.10 15.36
N VAL A 200 -1.92 13.02 14.63
CA VAL A 200 -1.05 11.90 14.97
C VAL A 200 0.11 11.91 13.97
N THR A 201 1.33 11.64 14.45
CA THR A 201 2.53 11.57 13.61
C THR A 201 3.29 10.29 13.89
N ASN A 202 4.31 9.97 13.11
CA ASN A 202 5.18 8.81 13.39
C ASN A 202 6.34 9.13 14.37
N ALA A 203 6.40 10.34 14.93
CA ALA A 203 7.60 10.90 15.59
C ALA A 203 7.45 11.15 17.10
N ALA A 204 6.39 10.64 17.75
CA ALA A 204 6.07 10.94 19.15
C ALA A 204 6.15 9.71 20.08
N ALA A 205 6.77 8.60 19.66
CA ALA A 205 6.82 7.37 20.47
C ALA A 205 7.72 7.57 21.70
N ALA A 206 7.23 7.22 22.89
CA ALA A 206 7.97 7.34 24.13
C ALA A 206 8.39 5.97 24.69
N PRO A 207 9.58 5.86 25.33
CA PRO A 207 9.97 4.64 26.03
C PRO A 207 8.89 4.18 27.02
N GLY A 208 8.53 2.89 26.96
CA GLY A 208 7.47 2.29 27.74
C GLY A 208 6.12 2.21 27.03
N ASP A 209 5.90 2.96 25.94
CA ASP A 209 4.70 2.81 25.11
C ASP A 209 4.58 1.37 24.60
N VAL A 210 3.34 0.89 24.48
CA VAL A 210 3.02 -0.44 23.96
C VAL A 210 2.73 -0.33 22.47
N LEU A 211 3.33 -1.23 21.69
CA LEU A 211 3.08 -1.32 20.25
C LEU A 211 1.82 -2.15 20.00
N VAL A 212 0.85 -1.57 19.28
CA VAL A 212 -0.39 -2.23 18.87
C VAL A 212 -0.49 -2.24 17.36
N LEU A 213 -0.77 -3.42 16.78
CA LEU A 213 -1.00 -3.62 15.36
C LEU A 213 -2.46 -4.02 15.13
N THR A 214 -3.11 -3.42 14.13
CA THR A 214 -4.57 -3.54 13.94
C THR A 214 -5.03 -4.49 12.83
N LYS A 215 -4.12 -4.93 11.96
CA LYS A 215 -4.39 -5.96 10.94
C LYS A 215 -3.32 -7.04 10.98
N PRO A 216 -3.68 -8.29 10.58
CA PRO A 216 -2.72 -9.37 10.51
C PRO A 216 -1.72 -9.19 9.35
N LEU A 217 -0.54 -9.78 9.50
CA LEU A 217 0.54 -9.76 8.51
C LEU A 217 0.43 -10.93 7.51
N GLY A 218 1.07 -10.76 6.36
CA GLY A 218 1.35 -11.82 5.39
C GLY A 218 0.61 -11.71 4.05
N VAL A 219 0.00 -10.56 3.75
CA VAL A 219 -0.74 -10.38 2.48
C VAL A 219 0.18 -10.49 1.25
N GLY A 220 1.44 -10.06 1.34
CA GLY A 220 2.40 -10.14 0.24
C GLY A 220 2.80 -11.58 -0.08
N MET A 221 3.04 -12.38 0.96
CA MET A 221 3.29 -13.82 0.83
C MET A 221 2.09 -14.55 0.21
N ILE A 222 0.87 -14.25 0.67
CA ILE A 222 -0.35 -14.86 0.15
C ILE A 222 -0.59 -14.45 -1.31
N ALA A 223 -0.37 -13.18 -1.66
CA ALA A 223 -0.50 -12.70 -3.03
C ALA A 223 0.46 -13.45 -3.96
N LEU A 224 1.74 -13.59 -3.57
CA LEU A 224 2.71 -14.36 -4.36
C LEU A 224 2.33 -15.84 -4.45
N ALA A 225 1.90 -16.46 -3.34
CA ALA A 225 1.42 -17.83 -3.36
C ALA A 225 0.22 -17.99 -4.34
N GLY A 226 -0.66 -16.98 -4.42
CA GLY A 226 -1.76 -16.93 -5.39
C GLY A 226 -1.28 -16.86 -6.84
N GLN A 227 -0.31 -15.99 -7.13
CA GLN A 227 0.31 -15.88 -8.46
C GLN A 227 0.98 -17.19 -8.90
N LEU A 228 1.56 -17.93 -7.95
CA LEU A 228 2.16 -19.25 -8.21
C LEU A 228 1.14 -20.40 -8.28
N GLY A 229 -0.15 -20.14 -8.05
CA GLY A 229 -1.19 -21.17 -7.97
C GLY A 229 -1.03 -22.11 -6.76
N ARG A 230 -0.38 -21.64 -5.69
CA ARG A 230 -0.08 -22.40 -4.46
C ARG A 230 -0.86 -21.92 -3.24
N ALA A 231 -1.55 -20.78 -3.33
CA ALA A 231 -2.40 -20.30 -2.25
C ALA A 231 -3.69 -21.10 -2.15
N CYS A 232 -4.15 -21.37 -0.93
CA CYS A 232 -5.47 -21.93 -0.71
C CYS A 232 -6.53 -20.83 -0.75
N GLU A 233 -7.77 -21.17 -1.11
CA GLU A 233 -8.88 -20.22 -1.22
C GLU A 233 -9.13 -19.46 0.09
N ARG A 234 -9.03 -20.15 1.24
CA ARG A 234 -9.19 -19.53 2.57
C ARG A 234 -8.17 -18.40 2.81
N ALA A 235 -6.91 -18.62 2.43
CA ALA A 235 -5.86 -17.62 2.60
C ALA A 235 -6.07 -16.42 1.67
N LEU A 236 -6.44 -16.66 0.41
CA LEU A 236 -6.76 -15.60 -0.56
C LEU A 236 -7.95 -14.75 -0.10
N GLN A 237 -9.02 -15.38 0.38
CA GLN A 237 -10.18 -14.68 0.90
C GLN A 237 -9.85 -13.87 2.16
N ALA A 238 -9.07 -14.42 3.08
CA ALA A 238 -8.64 -13.72 4.28
C ALA A 238 -7.75 -12.49 3.95
N ALA A 239 -6.81 -12.65 3.02
CA ALA A 239 -5.98 -11.55 2.54
C ALA A 239 -6.83 -10.47 1.83
N GLY A 240 -7.69 -10.87 0.90
CA GLY A 240 -8.60 -9.94 0.21
C GLY A 240 -9.49 -9.15 1.17
N THR A 241 -10.06 -9.82 2.17
CA THR A 241 -10.87 -9.17 3.22
C THR A 241 -10.05 -8.20 4.05
N SER A 242 -8.85 -8.59 4.50
CA SER A 242 -7.94 -7.73 5.26
C SER A 242 -7.56 -6.47 4.48
N MET A 243 -7.17 -6.64 3.21
CA MET A 243 -6.79 -5.53 2.32
C MET A 243 -7.98 -4.61 1.96
N ALA A 244 -9.19 -5.15 1.88
CA ALA A 244 -10.40 -4.38 1.55
C ALA A 244 -11.15 -3.83 2.78
N THR A 245 -10.54 -3.89 3.98
CA THR A 245 -11.09 -3.30 5.21
C THR A 245 -10.46 -1.92 5.47
N LEU A 246 -11.29 -0.89 5.69
CA LEU A 246 -10.82 0.45 6.02
C LEU A 246 -10.13 0.51 7.39
N ASN A 247 -9.08 1.33 7.52
CA ASN A 247 -8.47 1.68 8.81
C ASN A 247 -9.30 2.70 9.63
N ARG A 248 -10.50 3.06 9.15
CA ARG A 248 -11.39 4.07 9.76
C ARG A 248 -11.69 3.79 11.23
N ALA A 249 -12.20 2.61 11.55
CA ALA A 249 -12.57 2.25 12.92
C ALA A 249 -11.36 2.30 13.86
N ALA A 250 -10.21 1.81 13.38
CA ALA A 250 -8.96 1.86 14.13
C ALA A 250 -8.51 3.30 14.40
N ALA A 251 -8.58 4.19 13.41
CA ALA A 251 -8.23 5.60 13.56
C ALA A 251 -9.19 6.36 14.50
N GLU A 252 -10.50 6.11 14.39
CA GLU A 252 -11.50 6.72 15.29
C GLU A 252 -11.28 6.31 16.75
N VAL A 253 -10.92 5.04 17.02
CA VAL A 253 -10.55 4.58 18.37
C VAL A 253 -9.23 5.21 18.81
N MET A 254 -8.21 5.22 17.94
CA MET A 254 -6.89 5.80 18.19
C MET A 254 -6.98 7.27 18.64
N VAL A 255 -7.73 8.09 17.89
CA VAL A 255 -7.93 9.52 18.19
C VAL A 255 -8.70 9.70 19.51
N ARG A 256 -9.77 8.92 19.75
CA ARG A 256 -10.54 8.99 21.00
C ARG A 256 -9.70 8.69 22.25
N HIS A 257 -8.76 7.76 22.13
CA HIS A 257 -7.81 7.43 23.20
C HIS A 257 -6.61 8.37 23.25
N GLY A 258 -6.57 9.42 22.43
CA GLY A 258 -5.52 10.44 22.42
C GLY A 258 -4.13 9.88 22.16
N VAL A 259 -4.02 8.81 21.36
CA VAL A 259 -2.75 8.28 20.87
C VAL A 259 -2.08 9.35 20.02
N LYS A 260 -0.75 9.48 20.14
CA LYS A 260 0.04 10.52 19.45
C LYS A 260 1.01 9.97 18.43
N THR A 261 1.20 8.66 18.39
CA THR A 261 2.14 8.01 17.49
C THR A 261 1.48 6.89 16.71
N CYS A 262 1.46 7.03 15.39
CA CYS A 262 0.95 6.00 14.49
C CYS A 262 1.66 6.07 13.13
N THR A 263 1.66 4.94 12.45
CA THR A 263 1.87 4.83 11.00
C THR A 263 0.97 3.69 10.51
N ASP A 264 0.79 3.53 9.21
CA ASP A 264 0.24 2.28 8.68
C ASP A 264 1.36 1.36 8.16
N VAL A 265 1.15 0.04 8.26
CA VAL A 265 2.14 -0.93 7.79
C VAL A 265 1.82 -1.25 6.34
N THR A 266 2.64 -0.75 5.40
CA THR A 266 2.46 -0.98 3.97
C THR A 266 3.64 -1.69 3.28
N GLY A 267 4.18 -1.11 2.21
CA GLY A 267 5.14 -1.75 1.30
C GLY A 267 6.48 -2.12 1.93
N PHE A 268 6.87 -1.45 3.01
CA PHE A 268 8.16 -1.70 3.68
C PHE A 268 8.10 -2.79 4.75
N GLY A 269 6.93 -3.39 4.94
CA GLY A 269 6.70 -4.41 5.97
C GLY A 269 6.80 -3.86 7.38
N LEU A 270 6.50 -4.70 8.37
CA LEU A 270 6.42 -4.26 9.77
C LEU A 270 7.73 -3.62 10.23
N LEU A 271 8.87 -4.25 9.93
CA LEU A 271 10.16 -3.74 10.39
C LEU A 271 10.57 -2.45 9.69
N GLY A 272 10.23 -2.25 8.41
CA GLY A 272 10.52 -1.01 7.72
C GLY A 272 9.80 0.18 8.36
N HIS A 273 8.49 0.06 8.53
CA HIS A 273 7.66 1.12 9.14
C HIS A 273 8.02 1.35 10.62
N LEU A 274 8.21 0.29 11.41
CA LEU A 274 8.63 0.42 12.80
C LEU A 274 10.02 1.05 12.93
N THR A 275 10.97 0.70 12.06
CA THR A 275 12.32 1.30 12.08
C THR A 275 12.24 2.80 11.85
N ARG A 276 11.45 3.26 10.88
CA ARG A 276 11.25 4.68 10.62
C ARG A 276 10.57 5.39 11.79
N MET A 277 9.49 4.83 12.34
CA MET A 277 8.85 5.39 13.55
C MET A 277 9.84 5.57 14.70
N MET A 278 10.69 4.58 14.94
CA MET A 278 11.72 4.66 15.99
C MET A 278 12.85 5.64 15.64
N MET A 279 13.17 5.82 14.35
CA MET A 279 14.11 6.85 13.89
C MET A 279 13.61 8.25 14.19
N GLU A 280 12.39 8.56 13.77
CA GLU A 280 11.77 9.88 13.94
C GLU A 280 11.48 10.19 15.41
N SER A 281 11.11 9.18 16.19
CA SER A 281 10.87 9.33 17.63
C SER A 281 12.14 9.33 18.49
N GLY A 282 13.30 8.99 17.91
CA GLY A 282 14.57 8.90 18.65
C GLY A 282 14.64 7.76 19.67
N THR A 283 13.82 6.72 19.52
CA THR A 283 13.65 5.59 20.45
C THR A 283 14.09 4.25 19.83
N GLY A 284 13.92 3.16 20.58
CA GLY A 284 14.03 1.79 20.10
C GLY A 284 12.75 0.99 20.37
N ALA A 285 12.72 -0.29 19.96
CA ALA A 285 11.58 -1.16 20.17
C ALA A 285 11.97 -2.61 20.46
N GLU A 286 11.11 -3.29 21.22
CA GLU A 286 11.10 -4.75 21.33
C GLU A 286 9.80 -5.28 20.73
N VAL A 287 9.91 -6.22 19.79
CA VAL A 287 8.78 -6.93 19.17
C VAL A 287 8.76 -8.36 19.67
N ASP A 288 7.59 -8.84 20.07
CA ASP A 288 7.34 -10.24 20.40
C ASP A 288 6.77 -10.93 19.15
N PHE A 289 7.54 -11.85 18.57
CA PHE A 289 7.14 -12.53 17.34
C PHE A 289 5.85 -13.36 17.54
N ASP A 290 5.70 -14.01 18.70
CA ASP A 290 4.59 -14.93 18.93
C ASP A 290 3.27 -14.19 19.19
N ALA A 291 3.35 -12.88 19.47
CA ALA A 291 2.19 -12.01 19.65
C ALA A 291 1.68 -11.40 18.33
N LEU A 292 2.36 -11.62 17.20
CA LEU A 292 1.99 -11.04 15.92
C LEU A 292 0.70 -11.69 15.37
N PRO A 293 -0.31 -10.90 14.99
CA PRO A 293 -1.45 -11.43 14.25
C PRO A 293 -0.99 -11.80 12.83
N LEU A 294 -1.16 -13.06 12.45
CA LEU A 294 -0.79 -13.56 11.12
C LEU A 294 -2.03 -14.04 10.36
N LEU A 295 -2.04 -13.81 9.05
CA LEU A 295 -3.05 -14.40 8.18
C LEU A 295 -2.86 -15.93 8.10
N PRO A 296 -3.93 -16.67 7.72
CA PRO A 296 -3.84 -18.12 7.58
C PRO A 296 -2.73 -18.55 6.62
N ASP A 297 -2.02 -19.62 6.97
CA ASP A 297 -1.01 -20.30 6.15
C ASP A 297 0.28 -19.51 5.85
N VAL A 298 0.40 -18.26 6.34
CA VAL A 298 1.59 -17.39 6.16
C VAL A 298 2.88 -18.06 6.63
N ALA A 299 2.88 -18.68 7.80
CA ALA A 299 4.05 -19.39 8.33
C ALA A 299 4.50 -20.52 7.38
N SER A 300 3.55 -21.28 6.82
CA SER A 300 3.85 -22.35 5.88
C SER A 300 4.39 -21.82 4.55
N TYR A 301 3.88 -20.69 4.05
CA TYR A 301 4.42 -20.05 2.86
C TYR A 301 5.84 -19.53 3.08
N ALA A 302 6.12 -18.95 4.25
CA ALA A 302 7.45 -18.51 4.62
C ALA A 302 8.45 -19.67 4.72
N GLU A 303 8.06 -20.80 5.33
CA GLU A 303 8.87 -22.03 5.38
C GLU A 303 9.20 -22.60 3.99
N GLN A 304 8.30 -22.42 3.03
CA GLN A 304 8.49 -22.82 1.64
C GLN A 304 9.30 -21.80 0.82
N GLY A 305 9.74 -20.69 1.41
CA GLY A 305 10.44 -19.61 0.71
C GLY A 305 9.56 -18.78 -0.23
N ILE A 306 8.25 -18.74 0.00
CA ILE A 306 7.28 -18.02 -0.85
C ILE A 306 7.10 -16.60 -0.31
N TYR A 307 8.04 -15.72 -0.67
CA TYR A 307 7.95 -14.28 -0.45
C TYR A 307 8.58 -13.54 -1.62
N SER A 308 8.13 -12.30 -1.86
CA SER A 308 8.56 -11.53 -3.02
C SER A 308 9.92 -10.87 -2.82
N GLY A 309 10.49 -10.36 -3.92
CA GLY A 309 11.73 -9.56 -3.91
C GLY A 309 11.69 -8.29 -3.03
N ALA A 310 10.51 -7.90 -2.51
CA ALA A 310 10.39 -6.85 -1.52
C ALA A 310 11.05 -7.24 -0.19
N ASN A 311 11.14 -8.54 0.12
CA ASN A 311 11.73 -9.05 1.35
C ASN A 311 13.21 -8.64 1.45
N GLU A 312 13.98 -8.87 0.39
CA GLU A 312 15.40 -8.52 0.32
C GLU A 312 15.61 -7.00 0.38
N ARG A 313 14.76 -6.22 -0.30
CA ARG A 313 14.82 -4.76 -0.27
C ARG A 313 14.53 -4.21 1.13
N ASN A 314 13.48 -4.73 1.77
CA ASN A 314 13.06 -4.33 3.11
C ASN A 314 14.10 -4.75 4.17
N SER A 315 14.66 -5.95 4.04
CA SER A 315 15.77 -6.41 4.89
C SER A 315 17.02 -5.54 4.72
N ALA A 316 17.36 -5.16 3.49
CA ALA A 316 18.52 -4.30 3.22
C ALA A 316 18.35 -2.89 3.80
N PHE A 317 17.13 -2.35 3.81
CA PHE A 317 16.82 -1.05 4.40
C PHE A 317 17.06 -1.02 5.90
N VAL A 318 16.65 -2.07 6.63
CA VAL A 318 16.77 -2.12 8.09
C VAL A 318 18.04 -2.82 8.59
N ALA A 319 18.98 -3.12 7.68
CA ALA A 319 20.22 -3.81 8.00
C ALA A 319 21.03 -3.01 9.04
N GLY A 320 21.39 -3.67 10.15
CA GLY A 320 22.11 -3.05 11.27
C GLY A 320 21.22 -2.30 12.28
N GLU A 321 19.95 -2.06 11.96
CA GLU A 321 18.97 -1.46 12.88
C GLU A 321 18.19 -2.53 13.67
N VAL A 322 18.12 -3.76 13.16
CA VAL A 322 17.33 -4.87 13.73
C VAL A 322 18.23 -6.02 14.19
N GLU A 323 17.94 -6.55 15.38
CA GLU A 323 18.53 -7.78 15.92
C GLU A 323 17.43 -8.81 16.21
N PHE A 324 17.64 -10.06 15.79
CA PHE A 324 16.71 -11.16 16.02
C PHE A 324 17.24 -12.10 17.10
N ALA A 325 16.35 -12.57 17.97
CA ALA A 325 16.65 -13.66 18.88
C ALA A 325 17.06 -14.92 18.10
N ALA A 326 18.04 -15.67 18.63
CA ALA A 326 18.60 -16.85 17.96
C ALA A 326 17.58 -17.95 17.63
N ARG A 327 16.40 -17.93 18.27
CA ARG A 327 15.29 -18.85 17.98
C ARG A 327 14.54 -18.53 16.68
N LEU A 328 14.67 -17.32 16.15
CA LEU A 328 13.93 -16.86 14.98
C LEU A 328 14.72 -17.19 13.71
N GLY A 329 14.28 -18.23 13.00
CA GLY A 329 14.84 -18.66 11.73
C GLY A 329 14.43 -17.74 10.55
N VAL A 330 14.99 -18.05 9.37
CA VAL A 330 14.80 -17.24 8.15
C VAL A 330 13.33 -17.04 7.79
N ALA A 331 12.49 -18.08 7.92
CA ALA A 331 11.06 -17.98 7.62
C ALA A 331 10.34 -16.97 8.51
N GLN A 332 10.63 -16.95 9.81
CA GLN A 332 10.02 -16.01 10.76
C GLN A 332 10.48 -14.57 10.49
N GLN A 333 11.76 -14.39 10.17
CA GLN A 333 12.31 -13.09 9.78
C GLN A 333 11.66 -12.58 8.47
N ALA A 334 11.44 -13.46 7.49
CA ALA A 334 10.81 -13.10 6.23
C ALA A 334 9.39 -12.53 6.42
N ILE A 335 8.61 -13.03 7.37
CA ILE A 335 7.25 -12.52 7.65
C ILE A 335 7.28 -11.04 8.04
N LEU A 336 8.31 -10.64 8.80
CA LEU A 336 8.46 -9.28 9.32
C LEU A 336 8.90 -8.27 8.24
N TYR A 337 9.49 -8.76 7.15
CA TYR A 337 9.88 -7.98 5.97
C TYR A 337 8.83 -8.00 4.86
N ASP A 338 7.78 -8.83 4.97
CA ASP A 338 6.77 -8.98 3.93
C ASP A 338 6.02 -7.65 3.68
N ALA A 339 5.79 -7.33 2.40
CA ALA A 339 5.10 -6.11 2.01
C ALA A 339 3.59 -6.25 2.25
N GLN A 340 3.01 -5.33 3.04
CA GLN A 340 1.62 -5.39 3.47
C GLN A 340 0.74 -4.45 2.63
N THR A 341 0.24 -4.88 1.47
CA THR A 341 -0.71 -4.01 0.72
C THR A 341 -1.96 -3.72 1.56
N SER A 342 -2.30 -2.43 1.75
CA SER A 342 -3.39 -1.99 2.64
C SER A 342 -3.36 -2.66 4.03
N GLY A 343 -2.19 -2.66 4.69
CA GLY A 343 -2.06 -3.18 6.04
C GLY A 343 -2.75 -2.31 7.11
N GLY A 344 -2.50 -2.67 8.36
CA GLY A 344 -3.15 -2.03 9.52
C GLY A 344 -2.34 -0.86 10.05
N LEU A 345 -2.98 -0.06 10.88
CA LEU A 345 -2.31 0.90 11.74
C LEU A 345 -1.40 0.20 12.76
N LEU A 346 -0.19 0.70 12.89
CA LEU A 346 0.79 0.42 13.94
C LEU A 346 0.90 1.67 14.82
N MET A 347 0.54 1.54 16.09
CA MET A 347 0.48 2.65 17.03
C MET A 347 1.31 2.39 18.28
N ALA A 348 1.92 3.46 18.82
CA ALA A 348 2.59 3.46 20.11
C ALA A 348 1.65 4.09 21.15
N VAL A 349 1.22 3.28 22.12
CA VAL A 349 0.14 3.60 23.06
C VAL A 349 0.67 3.66 24.49
N PRO A 350 0.42 4.73 25.25
CA PRO A 350 0.79 4.80 26.66
C PRO A 350 0.21 3.61 27.45
N PRO A 351 0.99 2.92 28.31
CA PRO A 351 0.55 1.69 28.99
C PRO A 351 -0.80 1.79 29.70
N ALA A 352 -1.08 2.95 30.29
CA ALA A 352 -2.33 3.22 31.01
C ALA A 352 -3.58 3.19 30.11
N ARG A 353 -3.45 3.31 28.79
CA ARG A 353 -4.57 3.36 27.83
C ARG A 353 -4.76 2.06 27.04
N VAL A 354 -3.77 1.17 27.05
CA VAL A 354 -3.71 0.01 26.14
C VAL A 354 -4.90 -0.93 26.31
N ALA A 355 -5.26 -1.28 27.55
CA ALA A 355 -6.36 -2.22 27.80
C ALA A 355 -7.68 -1.69 27.26
N ALA A 356 -8.04 -0.45 27.63
CA ALA A 356 -9.28 0.18 27.16
C ALA A 356 -9.28 0.40 25.63
N LEU A 357 -8.13 0.74 25.04
CA LEU A 357 -7.99 0.89 23.59
C LEU A 357 -8.19 -0.44 22.86
N LEU A 358 -7.63 -1.55 23.35
CA LEU A 358 -7.82 -2.86 22.74
C LEU A 358 -9.28 -3.34 22.83
N ASP A 359 -9.91 -3.15 23.98
CA ASP A 359 -11.33 -3.48 24.17
C ASP A 359 -12.20 -2.69 23.18
N ASP A 360 -11.96 -1.38 23.02
CA ASP A 360 -12.69 -0.54 22.08
C ASP A 360 -12.40 -0.89 20.60
N LEU A 361 -11.16 -1.28 20.27
CA LEU A 361 -10.81 -1.75 18.93
C LEU A 361 -11.57 -3.03 18.59
N HIS A 362 -11.58 -4.01 19.50
CA HIS A 362 -12.31 -5.26 19.32
C HIS A 362 -13.81 -5.04 19.25
N ALA A 363 -14.37 -4.17 20.10
CA ALA A 363 -15.78 -3.80 20.07
C ALA A 363 -16.18 -3.07 18.76
N ALA A 364 -15.24 -2.31 18.16
CA ALA A 364 -15.42 -1.66 16.86
C ALA A 364 -15.20 -2.60 15.66
N GLY A 365 -14.98 -3.90 15.89
CA GLY A 365 -14.80 -4.91 14.83
C GLY A 365 -13.35 -5.08 14.35
N VAL A 366 -12.38 -4.41 14.97
CA VAL A 366 -10.94 -4.55 14.65
C VAL A 366 -10.36 -5.75 15.42
N ALA A 367 -10.94 -6.93 15.20
CA ALA A 367 -10.68 -8.13 16.02
C ALA A 367 -9.22 -8.63 16.00
N ALA A 368 -8.46 -8.29 14.96
CA ALA A 368 -7.05 -8.64 14.85
C ALA A 368 -6.11 -7.72 15.64
N ALA A 369 -6.64 -6.67 16.30
CA ALA A 369 -5.84 -5.76 17.09
C ALA A 369 -5.10 -6.49 18.20
N ALA A 370 -3.78 -6.39 18.21
CA ALA A 370 -2.92 -7.12 19.13
C ALA A 370 -1.80 -6.24 19.65
N ARG A 371 -1.43 -6.44 20.92
CA ARG A 371 -0.16 -5.96 21.47
C ARG A 371 0.96 -6.80 20.86
N ILE A 372 1.88 -6.15 20.15
CA ILE A 372 2.99 -6.85 19.47
C ILE A 372 4.37 -6.57 20.10
N GLY A 373 4.43 -5.69 21.10
CA GLY A 373 5.71 -5.27 21.64
C GLY A 373 5.63 -4.05 22.54
N ARG A 374 6.77 -3.37 22.69
CA ARG A 374 6.88 -2.10 23.39
C ARG A 374 8.02 -1.24 22.83
N VAL A 375 7.88 0.07 22.98
CA VAL A 375 8.93 1.05 22.76
C VAL A 375 9.91 1.00 23.93
N THR A 376 11.19 1.08 23.62
CA THR A 376 12.30 1.12 24.58
C THR A 376 13.11 2.39 24.39
N ASP A 377 14.01 2.65 25.33
CA ASP A 377 15.09 3.60 25.08
C ASP A 377 15.90 3.18 23.85
N LYS A 378 16.56 4.17 23.22
CA LYS A 378 17.45 3.92 22.08
C LYS A 378 18.62 3.03 22.51
N GLY A 379 18.63 1.80 21.99
CA GLY A 379 19.66 0.80 22.26
C GLY A 379 20.84 0.85 21.29
N ARG A 380 21.70 -0.18 21.38
CA ARG A 380 22.78 -0.45 20.42
C ARG A 380 22.23 -0.74 19.02
N VAL A 381 21.16 -1.51 18.97
CA VAL A 381 20.29 -1.70 17.80
C VAL A 381 18.95 -1.05 18.12
N ARG A 382 18.22 -0.64 17.08
CA ARG A 382 16.97 0.09 17.24
C ARG A 382 15.80 -0.84 17.53
N ILE A 383 15.78 -2.01 16.91
CA ILE A 383 14.71 -3.00 17.10
C ILE A 383 15.31 -4.33 17.53
N VAL A 384 14.73 -4.92 18.56
CA VAL A 384 15.00 -6.31 18.96
C VAL A 384 13.73 -7.12 18.76
N VAL A 385 13.79 -8.15 17.94
CA VAL A 385 12.69 -9.10 17.75
C VAL A 385 12.98 -10.34 18.57
N ARG A 386 12.08 -10.65 19.50
CA ARG A 386 12.24 -11.76 20.44
C ARG A 386 11.38 -12.95 20.11
#